data_AF-A0A4Z0A248-F1
#
_entry.id   AF-A0A4Z0A248-F1
#
_cell.length_a   1.000
_cell.length_b   1.000
_cell.length_c   1.000
_cell.angle_alpha   90.00
_cell.angle_beta   90.00
_cell.angle_gamma   90.00
#
_symmetry.space_group_name_H-M   'P 1'
#
loop_
_entity.id
_entity.type
_entity.pdbx_description
1 polymer ?
#
loop_
_entity_poly.entity_id
_entity_poly.type
_entity_poly.pdbx_seq_one_letter_code
_entity_poly.pdbx_strand_id
1 'polypeptide(L)' 'DAVKRQAVGIWKCNGCRKVIAGGAWTVSTTAAATVRSTVRRLREITEA' A
#
# COMPACT_ATOMS: atom_id res chain seq x y z
N ASP A 1 12.14 10.61 -6.99
CA ASP A 1 11.22 10.50 -5.85
C ASP A 1 9.88 11.18 -6.15
N ALA A 2 8.92 10.43 -6.71
CA ALA A 2 7.70 11.00 -7.29
C ALA A 2 6.46 10.85 -6.39
N VAL A 3 6.49 9.95 -5.41
CA VAL A 3 5.38 9.69 -4.47
C VAL A 3 5.63 10.48 -3.20
N LYS A 4 4.74 11.41 -2.87
CA LYS A 4 4.85 12.25 -1.66
C LYS A 4 3.57 12.20 -0.85
N ARG A 5 3.69 12.37 0.47
CA ARG A 5 2.52 12.45 1.36
C ARG A 5 1.77 13.75 1.12
N GLN A 6 0.47 13.65 0.86
CA GLN A 6 -0.42 14.82 0.71
C GLN A 6 -1.19 15.11 2.01
N ALA A 7 -1.66 14.06 2.69
CA ALA A 7 -2.29 14.11 3.99
C ALA A 7 -1.96 12.82 4.76
N VAL A 8 -2.33 12.72 6.03
CA VAL A 8 -2.15 11.49 6.81
C VAL A 8 -2.82 10.33 6.07
N GLY A 9 -2.06 9.28 5.76
CA GLY A 9 -2.56 8.10 5.04
C GLY A 9 -2.78 8.29 3.53
N ILE A 10 -2.55 9.49 2.97
CA ILE A 10 -2.78 9.79 1.55
C ILE A 10 -1.44 10.12 0.86
N TRP A 11 -1.09 9.32 -0.13
CA TRP A 11 0.16 9.43 -0.88
C TRP A 11 -0.12 9.67 -2.36
N LYS A 12 0.41 10.77 -2.92
CA LYS A 12 0.20 11.14 -4.32
C LYS A 12 1.49 11.02 -5.11
N CYS A 13 1.38 10.34 -6.25
CA CYS A 13 2.43 10.22 -7.26
C CYS A 13 2.33 11.38 -8.26
N ASN A 14 3.30 12.27 -8.30
CA ASN A 14 3.29 13.38 -9.26
C ASN A 14 3.57 12.92 -10.70
N GLY A 15 4.39 11.87 -10.89
CA GLY A 15 4.70 11.35 -12.23
C GLY A 15 3.54 10.60 -12.88
N CYS A 16 2.80 9.82 -12.10
CA CYS A 16 1.75 8.93 -12.58
C CYS A 16 0.33 9.38 -12.22
N ARG A 17 0.19 10.50 -11.48
CA ARG A 17 -1.07 11.09 -11.00
C ARG A 17 -1.95 10.18 -10.14
N LYS A 18 -1.43 9.04 -9.69
CA LYS A 18 -2.14 8.10 -8.81
C LYS A 18 -2.13 8.57 -7.35
N VAL A 19 -3.22 8.30 -6.64
CA VAL A 19 -3.34 8.46 -5.19
C VAL A 19 -3.40 7.07 -4.56
N ILE A 20 -2.65 6.88 -3.47
CA ILE A 20 -2.45 5.61 -2.80
C ILE A 20 -2.81 5.81 -1.32
N ALA A 21 -3.64 4.93 -0.78
CA ALA A 21 -3.84 4.82 0.66
C ALA A 21 -2.62 4.11 1.27
N GLY A 22 -2.01 4.75 2.26
CA GLY A 22 -0.79 4.27 2.91
C GLY A 22 -0.80 4.47 4.41
N GLY A 23 0.36 4.33 5.03
CA GLY A 23 0.54 4.66 6.44
C GLY A 23 0.52 6.18 6.70
N ALA A 24 0.43 6.55 7.98
CA ALA A 24 0.46 7.95 8.40
C ALA A 24 1.78 8.66 8.05
N TRP A 25 2.89 7.94 8.18
CA TRP A 25 4.26 8.47 8.04
C TRP A 25 5.08 7.77 6.95
N THR A 26 4.69 6.54 6.57
CA THR A 26 5.33 5.76 5.50
C THR A 26 4.28 5.27 4.48
N VAL A 27 4.68 5.09 3.22
CA VAL A 27 3.75 4.65 2.14
C VAL A 27 3.10 3.30 2.47
N SER A 28 3.85 2.36 3.03
CA SER A 28 3.33 1.10 3.56
C SER A 28 3.84 0.89 4.97
N THR A 29 2.93 0.50 5.87
CA THR A 29 3.31 0.00 7.19
C THR A 29 3.77 -1.46 7.10
N THR A 30 4.53 -1.91 8.10
CA THR A 30 4.97 -3.31 8.24
C THR A 30 3.77 -4.26 8.39
N ALA A 31 2.81 -3.91 9.24
CA ALA A 31 1.58 -4.67 9.43
C ALA A 31 0.80 -4.83 8.11
N ALA A 32 0.64 -3.76 7.33
CA ALA A 32 -0.04 -3.84 6.03
C ALA A 32 0.70 -4.75 5.04
N ALA A 33 2.03 -4.79 5.08
CA ALA A 33 2.82 -5.70 4.25
C ALA A 33 2.56 -7.17 4.61
N THR A 34 2.53 -7.51 5.91
CA THR A 34 2.22 -8.87 6.40
C THR A 34 0.78 -9.30 6.07
N VAL A 35 -0.18 -8.38 6.14
CA VAL A 35 -1.56 -8.67 5.74
C VAL A 35 -1.64 -8.99 4.25
N ARG A 36 -0.95 -8.23 3.39
CA ARG A 36 -0.93 -8.51 1.94
C ARG A 36 -0.35 -9.88 1.61
N SER A 37 0.75 -10.29 2.26
CA SER A 37 1.32 -11.62 2.04
C SER A 37 0.40 -12.75 2.53
N THR A 38 -0.27 -12.53 3.67
CA THR A 38 -1.24 -13.49 4.22
C THR A 38 -2.46 -13.64 3.31
N VAL A 39 -3.04 -12.53 2.83
CA VAL A 39 -4.18 -12.55 1.90
C VAL A 39 -3.80 -13.25 0.60
N ARG A 40 -2.61 -12.99 0.06
CA ARG A 40 -2.12 -13.70 -1.13
C ARG A 40 -2.06 -15.21 -0.90
N ARG A 41 -1.45 -15.66 0.20
CA ARG A 41 -1.37 -17.08 0.56
C ARG A 41 -2.75 -17.72 0.68
N LEU A 42 -3.71 -17.02 1.28
CA LEU A 42 -5.09 -17.53 1.39
C LEU A 42 -5.75 -17.70 0.03
N ARG A 43 -5.54 -16.75 -0.90
CA ARG A 43 -6.07 -16.86 -2.28
C ARG A 43 -5.48 -18.05 -3.02
N GLU A 44 -4.18 -18.27 -2.91
CA GLU A 44 -3.50 -19.42 -3.52
C GLU A 44 -4.04 -20.75 -3.00
N ILE A 45 -4.49 -20.82 -1.74
CA ILE A 45 -5.11 -22.02 -1.17
C ILE A 45 -6.56 -22.19 -1.64
N THR A 46 -7.31 -21.11 -1.84
CA THR A 46 -8.73 -21.18 -2.20
C THR A 46 -9.00 -21.30 -3.70
N GLU A 47 -8.10 -20.78 -4.54
CA GLU A 47 -8.26 -20.71 -6.00
C GLU A 47 -7.46 -21.81 -6.74
N ALA A 48 -6.69 -22.63 -6.01
CA ALA A 48 -6.07 -23.85 -6.51
C ALA A 48 -7.07 -25.02 -6.48
#